data_AF-A0A536YJY7-F1
#
_entry.id   AF-A0A536YJY7-F1
#
_cell.length_a   1.000
_cell.length_b   1.000
_cell.length_c   1.000
_cell.angle_alpha   90.00
_cell.angle_beta   90.00
_cell.angle_gamma   90.00
#
_symmetry.space_group_name_H-M   'P 1'
#
loop_
_entity.id
_entity.type
_entity.pdbx_description
1 polymer ?
#
loop_
_entity_poly.entity_id
_entity_poly.type
_entity_poly.pdbx_seq_one_letter_code
_entity_poly.pdbx_strand_id
1 'polypeptide(L)'
;ADSVHLQIEAVKLAFADARAFVADPKAMDVKPAQLLDPDYLKSRSRLIDVKRAQDFGAGSPPKGGTVYLTAADASGMMVSMIQSNFMGFGSGVVVPGTGISLQNRGSGFVLAPGHPNQVAPGKRPFHTIIPGFVARNGAPVMSFGLMGGSMQPQGHTQMLVRMADYGQGPQGAIDGPRFRVVNGLEITFEDEWPEATIAELAARGHKVMKLPEDYNAFGCAQIAYRLEDGYLAASDARRDSLPVGF
;
A
#
# COMPACT_ATOMS: atom_id res chain seq x y z
N ALA A 1 0.76 -15.91 -14.05
CA ALA A 1 1.29 -14.71 -14.74
C ALA A 1 0.21 -13.70 -15.11
N ASP A 2 -0.86 -14.08 -15.81
CA ASP A 2 -1.90 -13.13 -16.29
C ASP A 2 -2.47 -12.22 -15.20
N SER A 3 -2.95 -12.81 -14.10
CA SER A 3 -3.52 -12.00 -13.02
C SER A 3 -2.49 -11.06 -12.39
N VAL A 4 -1.26 -11.52 -12.21
CA VAL A 4 -0.17 -10.71 -11.63
C VAL A 4 0.20 -9.56 -12.55
N HIS A 5 0.25 -9.82 -13.86
CA HIS A 5 0.48 -8.78 -14.87
C HIS A 5 -0.57 -7.67 -14.76
N LEU A 6 -1.87 -8.03 -14.74
CA LEU A 6 -2.96 -7.06 -14.62
C LEU A 6 -2.87 -6.24 -13.32
N GLN A 7 -2.57 -6.89 -12.20
CA GLN A 7 -2.39 -6.20 -10.92
C GLN A 7 -1.22 -5.20 -10.97
N ILE A 8 -0.09 -5.59 -11.56
CA ILE A 8 1.08 -4.71 -11.72
C ILE A 8 0.74 -3.50 -12.60
N GLU A 9 0.12 -3.70 -13.76
CA GLU A 9 -0.26 -2.60 -14.66
C GLU A 9 -1.27 -1.65 -14.00
N ALA A 10 -2.26 -2.19 -13.30
CA ALA A 10 -3.25 -1.39 -12.57
C ALA A 10 -2.61 -0.57 -11.44
N VAL A 11 -1.69 -1.15 -10.68
CA VAL A 11 -0.92 -0.44 -9.63
C VAL A 11 -0.11 0.70 -10.22
N LYS A 12 0.56 0.49 -11.38
CA LYS A 12 1.32 1.55 -12.06
C LYS A 12 0.44 2.72 -12.48
N LEU A 13 -0.72 2.44 -13.07
CA LEU A 13 -1.70 3.48 -13.43
C LEU A 13 -2.19 4.26 -12.21
N ALA A 14 -2.52 3.56 -11.13
CA ALA A 14 -2.97 4.19 -9.89
C ALA A 14 -1.87 5.05 -9.25
N PHE A 15 -0.60 4.63 -9.33
CA PHE A 15 0.52 5.44 -8.87
C PHE A 15 0.77 6.68 -9.69
N ALA A 16 0.64 6.59 -11.02
CA ALA A 16 0.71 7.76 -11.88
C ALA A 16 -0.35 8.80 -11.49
N ASP A 17 -1.60 8.35 -11.29
CA ASP A 17 -2.70 9.23 -10.87
C ASP A 17 -2.48 9.79 -9.47
N ALA A 18 -2.08 8.94 -8.51
CA ALA A 18 -1.86 9.38 -7.15
C ALA A 18 -0.77 10.45 -7.05
N ARG A 19 0.32 10.30 -7.81
CA ARG A 19 1.40 11.30 -7.84
C ARG A 19 0.94 12.60 -8.46
N ALA A 20 0.15 12.54 -9.55
CA ALA A 20 -0.33 13.72 -10.24
C ALA A 20 -1.34 14.50 -9.41
N PHE A 21 -2.22 13.81 -8.68
CA PHE A 21 -3.45 14.40 -8.18
C PHE A 21 -3.59 14.40 -6.65
N VAL A 22 -3.05 13.42 -5.91
CA VAL A 22 -3.27 13.34 -4.46
C VAL A 22 -2.38 14.34 -3.72
N ALA A 23 -3.02 15.21 -2.93
CA ALA A 23 -2.40 16.21 -2.07
C ALA A 23 -3.31 16.50 -0.87
N ASP A 24 -3.07 17.60 -0.15
CA ASP A 24 -4.07 18.13 0.78
C ASP A 24 -5.38 18.41 0.01
N PRO A 25 -6.54 17.88 0.44
CA PRO A 25 -7.83 18.11 -0.23
C PRO A 25 -8.18 19.58 -0.50
N LYS A 26 -7.64 20.53 0.29
CA LYS A 26 -7.83 21.97 0.06
C LYS A 26 -7.08 22.52 -1.16
N ALA A 27 -6.13 21.76 -1.69
CA ALA A 27 -5.23 22.15 -2.78
C ALA A 27 -5.29 21.18 -3.98
N MET A 28 -6.20 20.21 -3.97
CA MET A 28 -6.41 19.29 -5.08
C MET A 28 -7.38 19.89 -6.09
N ASP A 29 -7.01 19.81 -7.38
CA ASP A 29 -7.88 20.25 -8.49
C ASP A 29 -8.93 19.20 -8.88
N VAL A 30 -8.76 17.96 -8.42
CA VAL A 30 -9.71 16.86 -8.62
C VAL A 30 -10.20 16.34 -7.28
N LYS A 31 -11.49 15.97 -7.20
CA LYS A 31 -12.06 15.33 -6.01
C LYS A 31 -11.72 13.84 -6.00
N PRO A 32 -11.50 13.22 -4.81
CA PRO A 32 -11.30 11.78 -4.73
C PRO A 32 -12.36 10.94 -5.44
N ALA A 33 -13.63 11.37 -5.38
CA ALA A 33 -14.74 10.70 -6.07
C ALA A 33 -14.56 10.63 -7.60
N GLN A 34 -13.88 11.59 -8.22
CA GLN A 34 -13.62 11.58 -9.67
C GLN A 34 -12.55 10.56 -10.05
N LEU A 35 -11.56 10.34 -9.18
CA LEU A 35 -10.52 9.30 -9.38
C LEU A 35 -11.05 7.88 -9.16
N LEU A 36 -12.19 7.76 -8.48
CA LEU A 36 -12.88 6.49 -8.18
C LEU A 36 -14.15 6.31 -9.03
N ASP A 37 -14.41 7.21 -9.97
CA ASP A 37 -15.57 7.13 -10.85
C ASP A 37 -15.48 5.87 -11.74
N PRO A 38 -16.56 5.07 -11.88
CA PRO A 38 -16.52 3.83 -12.67
C PRO A 38 -16.13 4.03 -14.13
N ASP A 39 -16.56 5.11 -14.77
CA ASP A 39 -16.22 5.38 -16.17
C ASP A 39 -14.78 5.83 -16.30
N TYR A 40 -14.28 6.63 -15.35
CA TYR A 40 -12.85 6.95 -15.27
C TYR A 40 -12.00 5.68 -15.10
N LEU A 41 -12.32 4.81 -14.14
CA LEU A 41 -11.60 3.56 -13.90
C LEU A 41 -11.63 2.64 -15.13
N LYS A 42 -12.78 2.54 -15.81
CA LYS A 42 -12.91 1.80 -17.08
C LYS A 42 -12.09 2.43 -18.20
N SER A 43 -11.95 3.75 -18.24
CA SER A 43 -11.07 4.42 -19.21
C SER A 43 -9.59 4.11 -18.93
N ARG A 44 -9.17 4.07 -17.66
CA ARG A 44 -7.82 3.70 -17.23
C ARG A 44 -7.53 2.23 -17.53
N SER A 45 -8.47 1.32 -17.26
CA SER A 45 -8.28 -0.11 -17.51
C SER A 45 -8.08 -0.45 -18.99
N ARG A 46 -8.65 0.34 -19.91
CA ARG A 46 -8.42 0.19 -21.37
C ARG A 46 -6.99 0.51 -21.81
N LEU A 47 -6.21 1.19 -20.97
CA LEU A 47 -4.81 1.49 -21.25
C LEU A 47 -3.88 0.30 -20.99
N ILE A 48 -4.39 -0.76 -20.33
CA ILE A 48 -3.63 -1.96 -20.00
C ILE A 48 -3.62 -2.91 -21.21
N ASP A 49 -2.43 -3.13 -21.77
CA ASP A 49 -2.16 -4.20 -22.72
C ASP A 49 -1.85 -5.49 -21.97
N VAL A 50 -2.78 -6.45 -22.01
CA VAL A 50 -2.69 -7.71 -21.25
C VAL A 50 -1.46 -8.57 -21.57
N LYS A 51 -0.75 -8.27 -22.67
CA LYS A 51 0.43 -9.02 -23.13
C LYS A 51 1.73 -8.23 -23.01
N ARG A 52 1.70 -6.95 -22.66
CA ARG A 52 2.89 -6.10 -22.70
C ARG A 52 2.92 -5.12 -21.54
N ALA A 53 4.03 -5.13 -20.81
CA ALA A 53 4.29 -4.18 -19.73
C ALA A 53 4.43 -2.76 -20.30
N GLN A 54 3.77 -1.80 -19.64
CA GLN A 54 3.81 -0.39 -20.04
C GLN A 54 4.39 0.49 -18.95
N ASP A 55 5.11 1.53 -19.35
CA ASP A 55 5.51 2.60 -18.44
C ASP A 55 4.50 3.74 -18.57
N PHE A 56 3.69 3.93 -17.53
CA PHE A 56 2.70 5.01 -17.49
C PHE A 56 3.28 6.33 -16.95
N GLY A 57 4.59 6.38 -16.72
CA GLY A 57 5.28 7.48 -16.07
C GLY A 57 5.05 7.48 -14.55
N ALA A 58 5.80 8.33 -13.86
CA ALA A 58 5.87 8.52 -12.40
C ALA A 58 6.51 7.37 -11.59
N GLY A 59 7.62 7.69 -10.92
CA GLY A 59 8.45 6.77 -10.12
C GLY A 59 8.09 6.59 -8.65
N SER A 60 8.92 5.81 -7.92
CA SER A 60 8.69 5.39 -6.53
C SER A 60 8.57 6.58 -5.56
N PRO A 61 7.50 6.64 -4.73
CA PRO A 61 7.45 7.52 -3.56
C PRO A 61 8.60 7.20 -2.60
N PRO A 62 9.04 8.15 -1.76
CA PRO A 62 10.15 7.89 -0.85
C PRO A 62 9.82 6.74 0.11
N LYS A 63 10.83 5.91 0.38
CA LYS A 63 10.73 4.79 1.35
C LYS A 63 10.48 5.34 2.76
N GLY A 64 9.74 4.60 3.57
CA GLY A 64 9.45 4.99 4.95
C GLY A 64 9.24 3.78 5.88
N GLY A 65 9.58 3.97 7.14
CA GLY A 65 9.29 3.04 8.24
C GLY A 65 7.95 3.41 8.88
N THR A 66 7.11 2.43 9.19
CA THR A 66 5.74 2.65 9.67
C THR A 66 5.38 1.55 10.65
N VAL A 67 4.49 1.82 11.62
CA VAL A 67 3.87 0.79 12.45
C VAL A 67 2.37 0.77 12.17
N TYR A 68 1.83 -0.42 11.96
CA TYR A 68 0.41 -0.69 11.78
C TYR A 68 -0.11 -1.52 12.96
N LEU A 69 -1.34 -1.24 13.39
CA LEU A 69 -2.04 -1.98 14.44
C LEU A 69 -3.52 -2.11 14.08
N THR A 70 -4.09 -3.25 14.46
CA THR A 70 -5.52 -3.51 14.38
C THR A 70 -6.02 -4.07 15.70
N ALA A 71 -7.24 -3.73 16.08
CA ALA A 71 -7.92 -4.25 17.26
C ALA A 71 -9.41 -4.41 16.99
N ALA A 72 -10.05 -5.34 17.68
CA ALA A 72 -11.51 -5.50 17.67
C ALA A 72 -11.98 -5.97 19.05
N ASP A 73 -13.25 -5.69 19.38
CA ASP A 73 -13.84 -6.08 20.66
C ASP A 73 -15.22 -6.73 20.53
N ALA A 74 -15.71 -7.28 21.65
CA ALA A 74 -17.00 -7.97 21.72
C ALA A 74 -18.22 -7.06 21.46
N SER A 75 -18.07 -5.73 21.47
CA SER A 75 -19.15 -4.79 21.13
C SER A 75 -19.34 -4.65 19.62
N GLY A 76 -18.44 -5.20 18.82
CA GLY A 76 -18.42 -5.01 17.38
C GLY A 76 -17.49 -3.89 16.91
N MET A 77 -16.79 -3.20 17.82
CA MET A 77 -15.84 -2.16 17.47
C MET A 77 -14.63 -2.79 16.78
N MET A 78 -14.14 -2.15 15.72
CA MET A 78 -12.86 -2.51 15.11
C MET A 78 -12.08 -1.23 14.81
N VAL A 79 -10.76 -1.30 14.96
CA VAL A 79 -9.84 -0.17 14.77
C VAL A 79 -8.78 -0.57 13.75
N SER A 80 -8.57 0.28 12.76
CA SER A 80 -7.44 0.21 11.83
C SER A 80 -6.57 1.45 12.05
N MET A 81 -5.43 1.27 12.72
CA MET A 81 -4.58 2.38 13.13
C MET A 81 -3.18 2.24 12.55
N ILE A 82 -2.63 3.36 12.10
CA ILE A 82 -1.31 3.40 11.50
C ILE A 82 -0.62 4.72 11.80
N GLN A 83 0.64 4.65 12.23
CA GLN A 83 1.44 5.83 12.57
C GLN A 83 2.89 5.69 12.11
N SER A 84 3.53 6.81 11.80
CA SER A 84 4.89 6.81 11.26
C SER A 84 5.53 8.18 11.35
N ASN A 85 6.81 8.21 11.71
CA ASN A 85 7.69 9.37 11.59
C ASN A 85 8.18 9.64 10.14
N PHE A 86 7.59 8.95 9.16
CA PHE A 86 8.01 8.81 7.78
C PHE A 86 9.26 7.95 7.58
N MET A 87 10.47 8.51 7.69
CA MET A 87 11.70 7.74 7.47
C MET A 87 12.31 7.32 8.82
N GLY A 88 12.12 6.06 9.22
CA GLY A 88 12.73 5.52 10.45
C GLY A 88 12.41 6.38 11.68
N PHE A 89 13.45 6.89 12.35
CA PHE A 89 13.33 7.78 13.50
C PHE A 89 12.71 9.16 13.19
N GLY A 90 12.60 9.53 11.92
CA GLY A 90 12.06 10.80 11.46
C GLY A 90 13.15 11.77 11.02
N SER A 91 13.12 13.00 11.53
CA SER A 91 14.08 14.05 11.18
C SER A 91 15.45 13.88 11.83
N GLY A 92 15.58 12.97 12.80
CA GLY A 92 16.73 12.86 13.69
C GLY A 92 16.71 13.87 14.84
N VAL A 93 15.69 14.73 14.93
CA VAL A 93 15.53 15.70 16.01
C VAL A 93 14.69 15.09 17.13
N VAL A 94 15.24 15.03 18.33
CA VAL A 94 14.53 14.62 19.56
C VAL A 94 14.41 15.82 20.49
N VAL A 95 13.20 16.10 20.97
CA VAL A 95 12.97 17.22 21.89
C VAL A 95 13.71 16.95 23.22
N PRO A 96 14.62 17.84 23.66
CA PRO A 96 15.48 17.60 24.82
C PRO A 96 14.70 17.22 26.08
N GLY A 97 15.14 16.15 26.75
CA GLY A 97 14.54 15.68 28.01
C GLY A 97 13.19 14.95 27.90
N THR A 98 12.63 14.78 26.69
CA THR A 98 11.28 14.21 26.52
C THR A 98 11.24 12.85 25.80
N GLY A 99 12.27 12.52 25.03
CA GLY A 99 12.25 11.35 24.13
C GLY A 99 11.34 11.49 22.91
N ILE A 100 10.72 12.65 22.67
CA ILE A 100 9.83 12.88 21.53
C ILE A 100 10.67 13.09 20.26
N SER A 101 10.71 12.07 19.40
CA SER A 101 11.36 12.14 18.08
C SER A 101 10.43 12.76 17.04
N LEU A 102 10.87 13.83 16.38
CA LEU A 102 10.07 14.55 15.39
C LEU A 102 10.08 13.86 14.03
N GLN A 103 8.92 13.80 13.38
CA GLN A 103 8.78 13.25 12.03
C GLN A 103 9.49 14.11 10.95
N ASN A 104 9.88 13.49 9.84
CA ASN A 104 10.33 14.20 8.62
C ASN A 104 9.30 14.15 7.48
N ARG A 105 8.01 14.06 7.82
CA ARG A 105 6.90 13.93 6.86
C ARG A 105 6.83 15.03 5.80
N GLY A 106 7.40 16.22 6.07
CA GLY A 106 7.54 17.31 5.10
C GLY A 106 8.27 16.89 3.81
N SER A 107 9.09 15.84 3.85
CA SER A 107 9.71 15.24 2.66
C SER A 107 8.72 14.63 1.67
N GLY A 108 7.43 14.53 2.04
CA GLY A 108 6.35 14.15 1.13
C GLY A 108 5.90 15.25 0.18
N PHE A 109 6.34 16.51 0.34
CA PHE A 109 6.03 17.59 -0.59
C PHE A 109 6.80 17.49 -1.92
N VAL A 110 6.24 18.11 -2.95
CA VAL A 110 6.89 18.30 -4.25
C VAL A 110 7.41 19.73 -4.35
N LEU A 111 8.60 19.93 -4.92
CA LEU A 111 9.20 21.27 -5.09
C LEU A 111 8.87 21.92 -6.44
N ALA A 112 8.28 21.17 -7.37
CA ALA A 112 7.86 21.68 -8.67
C ALA A 112 6.76 22.75 -8.49
N PRO A 113 6.96 23.97 -9.03
CA PRO A 113 5.95 25.02 -9.00
C PRO A 113 4.65 24.57 -9.68
N GLY A 114 3.51 24.89 -9.07
CA GLY A 114 2.18 24.58 -9.59
C GLY A 114 1.72 23.14 -9.34
N HIS A 115 2.55 22.28 -8.74
CA HIS A 115 2.12 20.92 -8.41
C HIS A 115 1.06 20.93 -7.28
N PRO A 116 -0.02 20.12 -7.33
CA PRO A 116 -1.04 20.08 -6.27
C PRO A 116 -0.47 19.77 -4.89
N ASN A 117 0.61 19.00 -4.83
CA ASN A 117 1.37 18.68 -3.60
C ASN A 117 2.62 19.59 -3.39
N GLN A 118 2.64 20.80 -3.94
CA GLN A 118 3.68 21.80 -3.66
C GLN A 118 3.66 22.22 -2.18
N VAL A 119 4.83 22.43 -1.57
CA VAL A 119 4.96 22.90 -0.18
C VAL A 119 4.29 24.27 0.02
N ALA A 120 3.51 24.41 1.09
CA ALA A 120 2.87 25.68 1.47
C ALA A 120 2.56 25.71 2.99
N PRO A 121 2.43 26.91 3.60
CA PRO A 121 2.08 27.04 5.02
C PRO A 121 0.73 26.40 5.35
N GLY A 122 0.66 25.64 6.45
CA GLY A 122 -0.58 24.99 6.93
C GLY A 122 -1.10 23.85 6.05
N LYS A 123 -0.43 23.54 4.94
CA LYS A 123 -0.77 22.44 4.05
C LYS A 123 -0.20 21.13 4.57
N ARG A 124 -0.92 20.03 4.38
CA ARG A 124 -0.43 18.68 4.68
C ARG A 124 0.24 18.07 3.45
N PRO A 125 1.41 17.44 3.58
CA PRO A 125 2.06 16.77 2.45
C PRO A 125 1.28 15.50 2.07
N PHE A 126 1.54 14.97 0.87
CA PHE A 126 1.16 13.60 0.52
C PHE A 126 1.60 12.62 1.62
N HIS A 127 0.66 11.77 2.06
CA HIS A 127 0.92 10.76 3.09
C HIS A 127 1.00 9.36 2.47
N THR A 128 2.02 8.62 2.89
CA THR A 128 2.16 7.19 2.53
C THR A 128 1.36 6.27 3.45
N ILE A 129 0.91 6.78 4.59
CA ILE A 129 0.24 6.02 5.64
C ILE A 129 -1.23 5.81 5.26
N ILE A 130 -1.67 4.54 5.14
CA ILE A 130 -3.05 4.20 4.78
C ILE A 130 -3.61 3.05 5.65
N PRO A 131 -4.50 3.31 6.63
CA PRO A 131 -5.24 2.25 7.31
C PRO A 131 -6.34 1.71 6.40
N GLY A 132 -6.44 0.39 6.27
CA GLY A 132 -7.45 -0.30 5.48
C GLY A 132 -8.62 -0.75 6.35
N PHE A 133 -9.83 -0.70 5.79
CA PHE A 133 -11.02 -1.21 6.43
C PHE A 133 -11.98 -1.74 5.35
N VAL A 134 -12.57 -2.91 5.57
CA VAL A 134 -13.54 -3.52 4.66
C VAL A 134 -14.89 -3.62 5.35
N ALA A 135 -15.91 -3.19 4.64
CA ALA A 135 -17.31 -3.40 4.99
C ALA A 135 -17.99 -4.23 3.90
N ARG A 136 -18.95 -5.06 4.30
CA ARG A 136 -19.82 -5.82 3.40
C ARG A 136 -21.27 -5.52 3.77
N ASN A 137 -22.06 -5.07 2.80
CA ASN A 137 -23.47 -4.69 3.00
C ASN A 137 -23.66 -3.68 4.17
N GLY A 138 -22.74 -2.72 4.28
CA GLY A 138 -22.75 -1.71 5.35
C GLY A 138 -22.22 -2.18 6.72
N ALA A 139 -21.91 -3.46 6.90
CA ALA A 139 -21.38 -3.99 8.16
C ALA A 139 -19.84 -4.14 8.11
N PRO A 140 -19.12 -3.82 9.21
CA PRO A 140 -17.67 -4.00 9.27
C PRO A 140 -17.32 -5.49 9.27
N VAL A 141 -16.37 -5.88 8.41
CA VAL A 141 -15.91 -7.28 8.30
C VAL A 141 -14.42 -7.44 8.55
N MET A 142 -13.61 -6.42 8.30
CA MET A 142 -12.17 -6.53 8.44
C MET A 142 -11.51 -5.17 8.65
N SER A 143 -10.69 -5.04 9.69
CA SER A 143 -9.68 -3.98 9.79
C SER A 143 -8.33 -4.57 9.42
N PHE A 144 -7.62 -3.89 8.53
CA PHE A 144 -6.35 -4.41 8.00
C PHE A 144 -5.40 -3.30 7.60
N GLY A 145 -4.13 -3.64 7.49
CA GLY A 145 -3.14 -2.74 6.97
C GLY A 145 -1.84 -3.45 6.73
N LEU A 146 -0.98 -2.77 5.99
CA LEU A 146 0.35 -3.24 5.63
C LEU A 146 1.30 -2.05 5.74
N MET A 147 2.44 -2.26 6.39
CA MET A 147 3.49 -1.25 6.56
C MET A 147 4.42 -1.21 5.33
N GLY A 148 5.20 -0.13 5.14
CA GLY A 148 6.29 -0.12 4.15
C GLY A 148 6.21 0.97 3.07
N GLY A 149 5.78 2.19 3.43
CA GLY A 149 5.80 3.34 2.51
C GLY A 149 5.00 3.11 1.21
N SER A 150 5.67 3.09 0.05
CA SER A 150 5.01 2.83 -1.23
C SER A 150 4.52 1.39 -1.40
N MET A 151 4.92 0.46 -0.52
CA MET A 151 4.40 -0.90 -0.53
C MET A 151 2.97 -0.98 0.01
N GLN A 152 2.54 -0.05 0.86
CA GLN A 152 1.22 -0.11 1.51
C GLN A 152 0.05 -0.31 0.54
N PRO A 153 -0.15 0.56 -0.48
CA PRO A 153 -1.26 0.38 -1.43
C PRO A 153 -1.12 -0.88 -2.29
N GLN A 154 0.11 -1.26 -2.64
CA GLN A 154 0.36 -2.47 -3.45
C GLN A 154 0.01 -3.74 -2.67
N GLY A 155 0.41 -3.78 -1.40
CA GLY A 155 0.10 -4.86 -0.48
C GLY A 155 -1.38 -4.92 -0.13
N HIS A 156 -2.04 -3.77 0.05
CA HIS A 156 -3.50 -3.70 0.20
C HIS A 156 -4.21 -4.33 -0.99
N THR A 157 -3.84 -3.96 -2.22
CA THR A 157 -4.40 -4.55 -3.44
C THR A 157 -4.17 -6.06 -3.49
N GLN A 158 -2.94 -6.51 -3.24
CA GLN A 158 -2.60 -7.94 -3.28
C GLN A 158 -3.38 -8.77 -2.26
N MET A 159 -3.50 -8.29 -1.02
CA MET A 159 -4.28 -8.98 0.02
C MET A 159 -5.78 -8.99 -0.33
N LEU A 160 -6.34 -7.86 -0.78
CA LEU A 160 -7.75 -7.78 -1.14
C LEU A 160 -8.09 -8.66 -2.34
N VAL A 161 -7.26 -8.71 -3.38
CA VAL A 161 -7.45 -9.62 -4.52
C VAL A 161 -7.40 -11.08 -4.05
N ARG A 162 -6.45 -11.45 -3.19
CA ARG A 162 -6.37 -12.81 -2.63
C ARG A 162 -7.62 -13.21 -1.86
N MET A 163 -8.16 -12.31 -1.04
CA MET A 163 -9.34 -12.61 -0.22
C MET A 163 -10.65 -12.55 -1.02
N ALA A 164 -10.82 -11.51 -1.84
CA ALA A 164 -12.06 -11.26 -2.57
C ALA A 164 -12.19 -12.09 -3.84
N ASP A 165 -11.12 -12.20 -4.63
CA ASP A 165 -11.18 -12.86 -5.95
C ASP A 165 -10.71 -14.33 -5.87
N TYR A 166 -9.73 -14.65 -5.02
CA TYR A 166 -9.21 -16.02 -4.90
C TYR A 166 -9.78 -16.80 -3.70
N GLY A 167 -10.59 -16.16 -2.85
CA GLY A 167 -11.23 -16.81 -1.70
C GLY A 167 -10.25 -17.26 -0.61
N GLN A 168 -9.05 -16.68 -0.54
CA GLN A 168 -8.07 -17.02 0.50
C GLN A 168 -8.51 -16.47 1.87
N GLY A 169 -8.23 -17.23 2.94
CA GLY A 169 -8.44 -16.77 4.31
C GLY A 169 -7.44 -15.66 4.72
N PRO A 170 -7.69 -14.94 5.83
CA PRO A 170 -6.88 -13.78 6.23
C PRO A 170 -5.37 -14.07 6.36
N GLN A 171 -5.00 -15.16 7.06
CA GLN A 171 -3.59 -15.52 7.22
C GLN A 171 -2.95 -15.93 5.88
N GLY A 172 -3.66 -16.70 5.05
CA GLY A 172 -3.17 -17.07 3.71
C GLY A 172 -2.95 -15.86 2.78
N ALA A 173 -3.79 -14.82 2.91
CA ALA A 173 -3.61 -13.57 2.19
C ALA A 173 -2.37 -12.78 2.64
N ILE A 174 -2.03 -12.85 3.94
CA ILE A 174 -0.80 -12.26 4.49
C ILE A 174 0.43 -13.05 4.04
N ASP A 175 0.39 -14.37 4.16
CA ASP A 175 1.54 -15.26 3.92
C ASP A 175 1.90 -15.32 2.43
N GLY A 176 0.91 -15.22 1.56
CA GLY A 176 1.10 -15.31 0.11
C GLY A 176 2.19 -14.36 -0.41
N PRO A 177 3.02 -14.80 -1.36
CA PRO A 177 4.19 -14.03 -1.79
C PRO A 177 3.77 -12.74 -2.49
N ARG A 178 4.57 -11.69 -2.30
CA ARG A 178 4.27 -10.33 -2.75
C ARG A 178 5.14 -9.92 -3.92
N PHE A 179 4.58 -9.10 -4.80
CA PHE A 179 5.34 -8.33 -5.77
C PHE A 179 5.37 -6.87 -5.34
N ARG A 180 6.34 -6.13 -5.89
CA ARG A 180 6.44 -4.69 -5.72
C ARG A 180 6.86 -4.04 -7.03
N VAL A 181 6.10 -3.04 -7.45
CA VAL A 181 6.51 -2.05 -8.43
C VAL A 181 7.51 -1.11 -7.77
N VAL A 182 8.71 -1.04 -8.36
CA VAL A 182 9.80 -0.18 -7.90
C VAL A 182 9.76 1.14 -8.65
N ASN A 183 9.91 1.13 -9.97
CA ASN A 183 9.94 2.35 -10.77
C ASN A 183 9.70 2.05 -12.26
N GLY A 184 8.69 2.68 -12.87
CA GLY A 184 8.34 2.43 -14.27
C GLY A 184 8.09 0.94 -14.54
N LEU A 185 8.94 0.30 -15.33
CA LEU A 185 8.89 -1.14 -15.63
C LEU A 185 9.58 -2.03 -14.59
N GLU A 186 10.31 -1.45 -13.65
CA GLU A 186 11.07 -2.19 -12.64
C GLU A 186 10.15 -2.77 -11.58
N ILE A 187 10.21 -4.08 -11.43
CA ILE A 187 9.44 -4.84 -10.44
C ILE A 187 10.34 -5.82 -9.70
N THR A 188 9.95 -6.15 -8.48
CA THR A 188 10.63 -7.14 -7.66
C THR A 188 9.62 -8.07 -7.00
N PHE A 189 10.09 -9.24 -6.58
CA PHE A 189 9.27 -10.33 -6.05
C PHE A 189 9.94 -10.91 -4.81
N GLU A 190 9.14 -11.48 -3.92
CA GLU A 190 9.64 -12.39 -2.89
C GLU A 190 10.09 -13.72 -3.51
N ASP A 191 10.92 -14.47 -2.80
CA ASP A 191 11.60 -15.65 -3.33
C ASP A 191 10.64 -16.83 -3.58
N GLU A 192 9.47 -16.85 -2.94
CA GLU A 192 8.50 -17.94 -3.07
C GLU A 192 7.63 -17.86 -4.35
N TRP A 193 7.88 -16.89 -5.23
CA TRP A 193 7.19 -16.81 -6.51
C TRP A 193 7.64 -17.91 -7.48
N PRO A 194 6.71 -18.59 -8.18
CA PRO A 194 7.11 -19.58 -9.19
C PRO A 194 7.95 -18.96 -10.31
N GLU A 195 9.10 -19.57 -10.61
CA GLU A 195 10.03 -19.10 -11.65
C GLU A 195 9.34 -18.90 -13.01
N ALA A 196 8.44 -19.80 -13.39
CA ALA A 196 7.67 -19.69 -14.62
C ALA A 196 6.80 -18.43 -14.68
N THR A 197 6.27 -17.96 -13.54
CA THR A 197 5.52 -16.70 -13.48
C THR A 197 6.44 -15.50 -13.67
N ILE A 198 7.62 -15.50 -13.05
CA ILE A 198 8.61 -14.43 -13.19
C ILE A 198 9.12 -14.34 -14.64
N ALA A 199 9.45 -15.49 -15.23
CA ALA A 199 9.93 -15.58 -16.61
C ALA A 199 8.88 -15.05 -17.60
N GLU A 200 7.61 -15.43 -17.43
CA GLU A 200 6.53 -14.95 -18.28
C GLU A 200 6.31 -13.43 -18.13
N LEU A 201 6.40 -12.88 -16.91
CA LEU A 201 6.30 -11.43 -16.70
C LEU A 201 7.48 -10.68 -17.35
N ALA A 202 8.69 -11.23 -17.26
CA ALA A 202 9.87 -10.69 -17.95
C ALA A 202 9.69 -10.72 -19.48
N ALA A 203 9.14 -11.81 -20.03
CA ALA A 203 8.85 -11.93 -21.46
C ALA A 203 7.83 -10.88 -21.95
N ARG A 204 6.91 -10.44 -21.09
CA ARG A 204 5.99 -9.32 -21.35
C ARG A 204 6.65 -7.94 -21.27
N GLY A 205 7.92 -7.85 -20.88
CA GLY A 205 8.68 -6.60 -20.82
C GLY A 205 8.83 -6.00 -19.41
N HIS A 206 8.39 -6.68 -18.36
CA HIS A 206 8.67 -6.26 -16.99
C HIS A 206 10.16 -6.40 -16.67
N LYS A 207 10.76 -5.39 -16.04
CA LYS A 207 12.17 -5.42 -15.63
C LYS A 207 12.27 -6.00 -14.22
N VAL A 208 12.45 -7.31 -14.14
CA VAL A 208 12.60 -8.00 -12.85
C VAL A 208 13.97 -7.66 -12.25
N MET A 209 13.95 -7.10 -11.04
CA MET A 209 15.16 -6.74 -10.30
C MET A 209 15.18 -7.40 -8.92
N LYS A 210 16.38 -7.74 -8.44
CA LYS A 210 16.60 -8.05 -7.03
C LYS A 210 16.88 -6.75 -6.30
N LEU A 211 16.07 -6.44 -5.29
CA LEU A 211 16.40 -5.37 -4.37
C LEU A 211 17.46 -5.86 -3.37
N PRO A 212 18.33 -4.97 -2.86
CA PRO A 212 19.09 -5.27 -1.66
C PRO A 212 18.15 -5.71 -0.54
N GLU A 213 18.63 -6.58 0.35
CA GLU A 213 17.89 -6.94 1.55
C GLU A 213 17.49 -5.65 2.31
N ASP A 214 16.19 -5.40 2.34
CA ASP A 214 15.59 -4.23 2.97
C ASP A 214 14.43 -4.75 3.80
N TYR A 215 14.51 -4.55 5.10
CA TYR A 215 13.49 -5.02 6.05
C TYR A 215 12.08 -4.50 5.70
N ASN A 216 11.96 -3.39 4.96
CA ASN A 216 10.70 -2.81 4.47
C ASN A 216 10.37 -3.17 3.00
N ALA A 217 11.08 -4.10 2.37
CA ALA A 217 10.93 -4.39 0.94
C ALA A 217 9.49 -4.75 0.56
N PHE A 218 8.85 -5.65 1.33
CA PHE A 218 7.51 -6.19 1.06
C PHE A 218 6.50 -5.95 2.18
N GLY A 219 6.86 -5.11 3.15
CA GLY A 219 5.97 -4.68 4.23
C GLY A 219 5.70 -5.73 5.30
N CYS A 220 4.81 -5.38 6.22
CA CYS A 220 4.33 -6.24 7.30
C CYS A 220 2.85 -5.96 7.53
N ALA A 221 2.01 -6.99 7.44
CA ALA A 221 0.56 -6.87 7.52
C ALA A 221 -0.02 -7.37 8.85
N GLN A 222 -1.16 -6.79 9.23
CA GLN A 222 -1.98 -7.27 10.33
C GLN A 222 -3.45 -7.20 9.92
N ILE A 223 -4.25 -8.18 10.35
CA ILE A 223 -5.69 -8.26 10.07
C ILE A 223 -6.44 -8.64 11.34
N ALA A 224 -7.53 -7.92 11.65
CA ALA A 224 -8.62 -8.45 12.46
C ALA A 224 -9.82 -8.68 11.55
N TYR A 225 -10.27 -9.93 11.47
CA TYR A 225 -11.34 -10.37 10.58
C TYR A 225 -12.52 -10.88 11.40
N ARG A 226 -13.73 -10.38 11.11
CA ARG A 226 -14.94 -10.76 11.83
C ARG A 226 -15.43 -12.14 11.40
N LEU A 227 -15.68 -12.99 12.39
CA LEU A 227 -16.35 -14.29 12.26
C LEU A 227 -17.80 -14.19 12.76
N GLU A 228 -18.55 -15.29 12.67
CA GLU A 228 -19.91 -15.38 13.23
C GLU A 228 -19.91 -15.11 14.74
N ASP A 229 -19.03 -15.80 15.48
CA ASP A 229 -18.95 -15.76 16.96
C ASP A 229 -17.65 -15.14 17.50
N GLY A 230 -17.07 -14.16 16.79
CA GLY A 230 -15.87 -13.46 17.28
C GLY A 230 -14.98 -12.90 16.19
N TYR A 231 -13.67 -12.95 16.41
CA TYR A 231 -12.68 -12.39 15.50
C TYR A 231 -11.48 -13.33 15.32
N LEU A 232 -10.98 -13.35 14.09
CA LEU A 232 -9.69 -13.94 13.75
C LEU A 232 -8.66 -12.82 13.67
N ALA A 233 -7.57 -12.94 14.43
CA ALA A 233 -6.40 -12.08 14.33
C ALA A 233 -5.31 -12.79 13.51
N ALA A 234 -4.83 -12.14 12.46
CA ALA A 234 -3.77 -12.66 11.58
C ALA A 234 -2.62 -11.66 11.51
N SER A 235 -1.40 -12.19 11.51
CA SER A 235 -0.17 -11.41 11.67
C SER A 235 0.91 -11.92 10.71
N ASP A 236 1.72 -11.00 10.20
CA ASP A 236 2.75 -11.31 9.21
C ASP A 236 4.03 -11.86 9.85
N ALA A 237 4.37 -13.10 9.49
CA ALA A 237 5.55 -13.80 9.98
C ALA A 237 6.88 -13.18 9.51
N ARG A 238 6.86 -12.25 8.54
CA ARG A 238 8.06 -11.53 8.09
C ARG A 238 8.68 -10.65 9.18
N ARG A 239 7.97 -10.42 10.29
CA ARG A 239 8.47 -9.66 11.44
C ARG A 239 7.95 -10.21 12.75
N ASP A 240 8.69 -9.91 13.81
CA ASP A 240 8.20 -10.05 15.18
C ASP A 240 6.89 -9.29 15.32
N SER A 241 5.84 -10.05 15.58
CA SER A 241 4.47 -9.59 15.62
C SER A 241 3.64 -10.63 16.37
N LEU A 242 2.55 -10.19 16.98
CA LEU A 242 1.79 -11.04 17.89
C LEU A 242 0.29 -10.78 17.73
N PRO A 243 -0.48 -11.73 17.17
CA PRO A 243 -1.92 -11.73 17.31
C PRO A 243 -2.29 -12.25 18.70
N VAL A 244 -3.14 -11.52 19.44
CA VAL A 244 -3.64 -11.91 20.76
C VAL A 244 -5.16 -11.77 20.78
N GLY A 245 -5.84 -12.76 21.35
CA GLY A 245 -7.28 -12.74 21.63
C GLY A 245 -7.55 -12.95 23.12
N PHE A 246 -8.76 -12.60 23.55
CA PHE A 246 -9.25 -12.76 24.91
C PHE A 246 -10.74 -13.10 24.91
#